data_AF-A0A7K6K3E3-F1
#
_entry.id   AF-A0A7K6K3E3-F1
#
_cell.length_a   1.000
_cell.length_b   1.000
_cell.length_c   1.000
_cell.angle_alpha   90.00
_cell.angle_beta   90.00
_cell.angle_gamma   90.00
#
_symmetry.space_group_name_H-M   'P 1'
#
loop_
_entity.id
_entity.type
_entity.pdbx_description
1 polymer ?
#
loop_
_entity_poly.entity_id
_entity_poly.type
_entity_poly.pdbx_seq_one_letter_code
_entity_poly.pdbx_strand_id
1 'polypeptide(L)'
;RSCWVCFATDEDDRTAEWVRPCRCRGSTKWVHQTCLQRWVDEKQRGNSTARVACPQCNAEYLIVFPKLAGKLIWVHGTSIITLKCLKQVRQSCPFVALSLRTVRIFQEALLVALFLLQQVVGHKEGLDVMERADPLFLLIGLPTIPVMLILGKMIRWEDYVLRLWRKYSNKLQILNSIFPGIGCPVPRIPAEANPLADHVSATRILCGALV
;
A
#
# COMPACT_ATOMS: atom_id res chain seq x y z
N ARG A 1 42.64 -7.79 23.79
CA ARG A 1 43.08 -7.21 22.50
C ARG A 1 42.03 -6.19 22.06
N SER A 2 42.41 -5.12 21.37
CA SER A 2 41.46 -4.11 20.87
C SER A 2 41.78 -3.73 19.44
N CYS A 3 40.74 -3.49 18.64
CA CYS A 3 40.86 -3.14 17.23
C CYS A 3 41.24 -1.65 17.12
N TRP A 4 42.34 -1.33 16.45
CA TRP A 4 42.76 0.08 16.30
C TRP A 4 41.87 0.92 15.37
N VAL A 5 40.99 0.29 14.59
CA VAL A 5 40.07 0.97 13.65
C VAL A 5 38.74 1.32 14.32
N CYS A 6 38.09 0.35 14.97
CA CYS A 6 36.77 0.54 15.59
C CYS A 6 36.79 0.65 17.10
N PHE A 7 37.97 0.52 17.73
CA PHE A 7 38.20 0.55 19.18
C PHE A 7 37.49 -0.53 19.99
N ALA A 8 36.72 -1.43 19.36
CA ALA A 8 36.10 -2.57 20.00
C ALA A 8 37.15 -3.56 20.55
N THR A 9 36.80 -4.18 21.66
CA THR A 9 37.59 -5.20 22.34
C THR A 9 37.13 -6.61 21.96
N ASP A 10 37.88 -7.61 22.40
CA ASP A 10 37.52 -9.02 22.20
C ASP A 10 36.20 -9.43 22.88
N GLU A 11 35.76 -8.64 23.86
CA GLU A 11 34.53 -8.89 24.61
C GLU A 11 33.28 -8.46 23.82
N ASP A 12 33.42 -7.40 23.01
CA ASP A 12 32.33 -6.84 22.20
C ASP A 12 31.95 -7.73 21.01
N ASP A 13 32.94 -8.40 20.41
CA ASP A 13 32.74 -9.28 19.25
C ASP A 13 33.65 -10.52 19.29
N ARG A 14 33.21 -11.51 20.06
CA ARG A 14 33.91 -12.81 20.24
C ARG A 14 34.02 -13.61 18.94
N THR A 15 33.15 -13.35 17.97
CA THR A 15 33.11 -14.07 16.68
C THR A 15 33.98 -13.44 15.61
N ALA A 16 34.50 -12.24 15.85
CA ALA A 16 35.32 -11.52 14.87
C ALA A 16 36.66 -12.24 14.62
N GLU A 17 37.07 -12.25 13.35
CA GLU A 17 38.40 -12.73 12.96
C GLU A 17 39.44 -11.64 13.22
N TRP A 18 40.39 -11.93 14.10
CA TRP A 18 41.45 -10.99 14.48
C TRP A 18 42.74 -11.26 13.73
N VAL A 19 43.32 -10.22 13.14
CA VAL A 19 44.57 -10.30 12.37
C VAL A 19 45.63 -9.36 12.89
N ARG A 20 46.88 -9.67 12.56
CA ARG A 20 48.08 -8.90 12.92
C ARG A 20 48.93 -8.60 11.67
N PRO A 21 48.55 -7.60 10.87
CA PRO A 21 49.18 -7.35 9.56
C PRO A 21 50.52 -6.60 9.65
N CYS A 22 50.91 -6.13 10.83
CA CYS A 22 52.08 -5.27 11.01
C CYS A 22 52.93 -5.65 12.24
N ARG A 23 54.08 -4.99 12.39
CA ARG A 23 55.05 -5.21 13.47
C ARG A 23 54.87 -4.27 14.68
N CYS A 24 53.72 -3.61 14.79
CA CYS A 24 53.43 -2.73 15.93
C CYS A 24 53.45 -3.52 17.26
N ARG A 25 53.73 -2.81 18.36
CA ARG A 25 53.73 -3.38 19.72
C ARG A 25 52.44 -3.00 20.46
N GLY A 26 52.06 -3.81 21.45
CA GLY A 26 50.88 -3.56 22.28
C GLY A 26 49.55 -3.91 21.58
N SER A 27 48.50 -3.13 21.87
CA SER A 27 47.14 -3.29 21.34
C SER A 27 47.02 -2.86 19.87
N THR A 28 47.83 -1.89 19.42
CA THR A 28 47.75 -1.29 18.07
C THR A 28 48.11 -2.24 16.93
N LYS A 29 48.63 -3.43 17.24
CA LYS A 29 48.90 -4.49 16.24
C LYS A 29 47.68 -5.31 15.85
N TRP A 30 46.61 -5.26 16.65
CA TRP A 30 45.42 -6.07 16.48
C TRP A 30 44.32 -5.31 15.75
N VAL A 31 43.66 -5.97 14.80
CA VAL A 31 42.56 -5.40 14.03
C VAL A 31 41.63 -6.52 13.57
N HIS A 32 40.35 -6.24 13.41
CA HIS A 32 39.43 -7.18 12.76
C HIS A 32 39.75 -7.28 11.27
N GLN A 33 39.63 -8.49 10.71
CA GLN A 33 39.83 -8.74 9.29
C GLN A 33 38.95 -7.82 8.42
N THR A 34 37.68 -7.67 8.79
CA THR A 34 36.70 -6.82 8.09
C THR A 34 37.03 -5.33 8.19
N CYS A 35 37.47 -4.86 9.36
CA CYS A 35 37.88 -3.47 9.57
C CYS A 35 39.13 -3.13 8.75
N LEU A 36 40.11 -4.04 8.72
CA LEU A 36 41.33 -3.86 7.95
C LEU A 36 41.03 -3.81 6.45
N GLN A 37 40.19 -4.71 5.94
CA GLN A 37 39.77 -4.73 4.53
C GLN A 37 39.14 -3.40 4.11
N ARG A 38 38.14 -2.91 4.87
CA ARG A 38 37.48 -1.63 4.57
C ARG A 38 38.45 -0.45 4.59
N TRP A 39 39.34 -0.42 5.57
CA TRP A 39 40.35 0.64 5.68
C TRP A 39 41.32 0.62 4.49
N VAL A 40 41.77 -0.57 4.06
CA VAL A 40 42.61 -0.73 2.88
C VAL A 40 41.88 -0.28 1.61
N ASP A 41 40.63 -0.70 1.42
CA ASP A 41 39.82 -0.31 0.26
C ASP A 41 39.66 1.22 0.16
N GLU A 42 39.42 1.89 1.30
CA GLU A 42 39.32 3.34 1.39
C GLU A 42 40.64 4.04 1.03
N LYS A 43 41.78 3.47 1.44
CA LYS A 43 43.11 3.98 1.08
C LYS A 43 43.46 3.76 -0.38
N GLN A 44 42.99 2.67 -0.98
CA GLN A 44 43.28 2.34 -2.37
C GLN A 44 42.42 3.14 -3.37
N ARG A 45 41.27 3.70 -2.96
CA ARG A 45 40.37 4.52 -3.82
C ARG A 45 40.08 3.88 -5.18
N GLY A 46 39.94 2.55 -5.21
CA GLY A 46 39.68 1.78 -6.43
C GLY A 46 40.91 1.34 -7.22
N ASN A 47 42.13 1.70 -6.80
CA ASN A 47 43.36 1.15 -7.37
C ASN A 47 43.88 -0.02 -6.53
N SER A 48 43.49 -1.25 -6.91
CA SER A 48 43.89 -2.48 -6.21
C SER A 48 45.40 -2.79 -6.25
N THR A 49 46.16 -2.12 -7.12
CA THR A 49 47.62 -2.27 -7.21
C THR A 49 48.37 -1.30 -6.31
N ALA A 50 47.68 -0.31 -5.72
CA ALA A 50 48.30 0.65 -4.83
C ALA A 50 48.76 -0.04 -3.55
N ARG A 51 50.05 0.13 -3.22
CA ARG A 51 50.62 -0.38 -1.98
C ARG A 51 50.06 0.39 -0.80
N VAL A 52 49.59 -0.33 0.20
CA VAL A 52 49.12 0.24 1.46
C VAL A 52 50.05 -0.20 2.56
N ALA A 53 50.51 0.75 3.38
CA ALA A 53 51.38 0.50 4.52
C ALA A 53 50.72 0.92 5.82
N CYS A 54 51.14 0.29 6.92
CA CYS A 54 50.71 0.65 8.26
C CYS A 54 51.13 2.09 8.58
N PRO A 55 50.23 2.96 9.07
CA PRO A 55 50.55 4.36 9.36
C PRO A 55 51.51 4.55 10.55
N GLN A 56 51.71 3.53 11.38
CA GLN A 56 52.50 3.62 12.61
C GLN A 56 53.92 3.07 12.45
N CYS A 57 54.07 1.92 11.79
CA CYS A 57 55.37 1.25 11.63
C CYS A 57 55.85 1.16 10.17
N ASN A 58 55.09 1.73 9.23
CA ASN A 58 55.37 1.71 7.80
C ASN A 58 55.56 0.31 7.19
N ALA A 59 55.05 -0.74 7.84
CA ALA A 59 55.06 -2.09 7.29
C ALA A 59 54.06 -2.17 6.12
N GLU A 60 54.54 -2.54 4.93
CA GLU A 60 53.69 -2.77 3.76
C GLU A 60 52.76 -3.97 3.99
N TYR A 61 51.47 -3.81 3.66
CA TYR A 61 50.48 -4.87 3.71
C TYR A 61 50.56 -5.72 2.45
N LEU A 62 50.80 -7.02 2.64
CA LEU A 62 50.80 -8.00 1.57
C LEU A 62 49.35 -8.47 1.32
N ILE A 63 48.69 -7.86 0.33
CA ILE A 63 47.32 -8.21 -0.04
C ILE A 63 47.38 -9.38 -1.03
N VAL A 64 47.13 -10.60 -0.53
CA VAL A 64 47.00 -11.78 -1.38
C VAL A 64 45.56 -11.90 -1.82
N PHE A 65 45.28 -11.51 -3.07
CA PHE A 65 44.00 -11.82 -3.69
C PHE A 65 43.97 -13.32 -4.01
N PRO A 66 43.03 -14.10 -3.46
CA PRO A 66 42.90 -15.48 -3.87
C PRO A 66 42.60 -15.52 -5.37
N LYS A 67 43.24 -16.42 -6.13
CA LYS A 67 43.05 -16.61 -7.59
C LYS A 67 41.66 -17.17 -7.97
N LEU A 68 40.63 -16.83 -7.19
CA LEU A 68 39.28 -17.39 -7.25
C LEU A 68 38.35 -16.59 -8.19
N ALA A 69 38.91 -15.99 -9.24
CA ALA A 69 38.16 -15.30 -10.29
C ALA A 69 37.13 -16.20 -11.01
N GLY A 70 37.24 -17.53 -10.90
CA GLY A 70 36.26 -18.46 -11.49
C GLY A 70 35.19 -18.99 -10.54
N LYS A 71 35.46 -19.09 -9.22
CA LYS A 71 34.65 -19.92 -8.31
C LYS A 71 33.98 -19.13 -7.17
N LEU A 72 34.56 -18.03 -6.71
CA LEU A 72 33.90 -17.18 -5.69
C LEU A 72 32.85 -16.23 -6.28
N ILE A 73 32.94 -15.88 -7.56
CA ILE A 73 31.88 -15.13 -8.25
C ILE A 73 30.57 -15.93 -8.26
N TRP A 74 30.64 -17.26 -8.36
CA TRP A 74 29.45 -18.11 -8.28
C TRP A 74 28.86 -18.14 -6.87
N VAL A 75 29.66 -18.22 -5.81
CA VAL A 75 29.16 -18.31 -4.42
C VAL A 75 28.75 -16.94 -3.85
N HIS A 76 29.51 -15.87 -4.11
CA HIS A 76 29.11 -14.50 -3.74
C HIS A 76 28.05 -13.93 -4.68
N GLY A 77 28.07 -14.27 -5.97
CA GLY A 77 27.01 -13.93 -6.91
C GLY A 77 25.70 -14.57 -6.51
N THR A 78 25.66 -15.89 -6.25
CA THR A 78 24.43 -16.55 -5.81
C THR A 78 23.96 -16.06 -4.44
N SER A 79 24.83 -15.81 -3.46
CA SER A 79 24.41 -15.27 -2.15
C SER A 79 23.92 -13.82 -2.23
N ILE A 80 24.56 -12.94 -3.01
CA ILE A 80 24.10 -11.55 -3.20
C ILE A 80 22.80 -11.49 -4.04
N ILE A 81 22.68 -12.34 -5.08
CA ILE A 81 21.45 -12.45 -5.89
C ILE A 81 20.31 -13.02 -5.04
N THR A 82 20.54 -14.07 -4.26
CA THR A 82 19.52 -14.64 -3.36
C THR A 82 19.11 -13.66 -2.25
N LEU A 83 20.04 -12.90 -1.67
CA LEU A 83 19.73 -11.84 -0.68
C LEU A 83 18.93 -10.69 -1.29
N LYS A 84 19.25 -10.24 -2.51
CA LYS A 84 18.48 -9.22 -3.23
C LYS A 84 17.09 -9.71 -3.61
N CYS A 85 16.99 -10.94 -4.13
CA CYS A 85 15.71 -11.58 -4.42
C CYS A 85 14.86 -11.72 -3.16
N LEU A 86 15.43 -12.17 -2.05
CA LEU A 86 14.71 -12.30 -0.78
C LEU A 86 14.18 -10.95 -0.28
N LYS A 87 14.95 -9.87 -0.42
CA LYS A 87 14.51 -8.51 -0.07
C LYS A 87 13.36 -8.03 -0.97
N GLN A 88 13.42 -8.29 -2.27
CA GLN A 88 12.37 -7.95 -3.24
C GLN A 88 11.10 -8.78 -3.02
N VAL A 89 11.23 -10.06 -2.71
CA VAL A 89 10.13 -10.96 -2.35
C VAL A 89 9.48 -10.47 -1.05
N ARG A 90 10.27 -10.16 -0.01
CA ARG A 90 9.75 -9.62 1.25
C ARG A 90 9.02 -8.28 1.07
N GLN A 91 9.44 -7.47 0.11
CA GLN A 91 8.81 -6.19 -0.21
C GLN A 91 7.53 -6.34 -1.06
N SER A 92 7.39 -7.43 -1.82
CA SER A 92 6.19 -7.73 -2.62
C SER A 92 5.15 -8.57 -1.86
N CYS A 93 5.55 -9.33 -0.83
CA CYS A 93 4.65 -10.05 0.08
C CYS A 93 3.49 -9.23 0.66
N PRO A 94 3.66 -7.97 1.13
CA PRO A 94 2.53 -7.20 1.67
C PRO A 94 1.51 -6.83 0.58
N PHE A 95 1.94 -6.62 -0.66
CA PHE A 95 1.03 -6.30 -1.77
C PHE A 95 0.22 -7.52 -2.21
N VAL A 96 0.85 -8.70 -2.27
CA VAL A 96 0.15 -9.96 -2.59
C VAL A 96 -0.84 -10.32 -1.47
N ALA A 97 -0.45 -10.16 -0.20
CA ALA A 97 -1.34 -10.38 0.92
C ALA A 97 -2.53 -9.40 0.91
N LEU A 98 -2.28 -8.13 0.59
CA LEU A 98 -3.33 -7.11 0.46
C LEU A 98 -4.27 -7.43 -0.70
N SER A 99 -3.76 -7.82 -1.87
CA SER A 99 -4.60 -8.17 -3.02
C SER A 99 -5.46 -9.41 -2.76
N LEU A 100 -4.93 -10.41 -2.04
CA LEU A 100 -5.71 -11.59 -1.69
C LEU A 100 -6.83 -11.26 -0.70
N ARG A 101 -6.56 -10.39 0.28
CA ARG A 101 -7.56 -9.91 1.25
C ARG A 101 -8.69 -9.14 0.56
N THR A 102 -8.36 -8.19 -0.32
CA THR A 102 -9.36 -7.37 -1.01
C THR A 102 -10.22 -8.19 -1.96
N VAL A 103 -9.62 -9.15 -2.69
CA VAL A 103 -10.36 -10.07 -3.56
C VAL A 103 -11.33 -10.94 -2.75
N ARG A 104 -10.92 -11.44 -1.57
CA ARG A 104 -11.83 -12.22 -0.71
C ARG A 104 -13.00 -11.38 -0.20
N ILE A 105 -12.74 -10.18 0.31
CA ILE A 105 -13.81 -9.28 0.79
C ILE A 105 -14.81 -8.96 -0.32
N PHE A 106 -14.32 -8.68 -1.53
CA PHE A 106 -15.17 -8.41 -2.68
C PHE A 106 -16.03 -9.62 -3.08
N GLN A 107 -15.44 -10.82 -3.04
CA GLN A 107 -16.16 -12.06 -3.35
C GLN A 107 -17.29 -12.33 -2.35
N GLU A 108 -17.04 -12.16 -1.06
CA GLU A 108 -18.09 -12.36 -0.03
C GLU A 108 -19.22 -11.32 -0.18
N ALA A 109 -18.88 -10.06 -0.46
CA ALA A 109 -19.86 -9.00 -0.70
C ALA A 109 -20.76 -9.32 -1.91
N LEU A 110 -20.18 -9.91 -2.98
CA LEU A 110 -20.92 -10.34 -4.17
C LEU A 110 -21.91 -11.47 -3.85
N LEU A 111 -21.51 -12.44 -3.03
CA LEU A 111 -22.39 -13.54 -2.59
C LEU A 111 -23.55 -13.04 -1.74
N VAL A 112 -23.28 -12.12 -0.80
CA VAL A 112 -24.34 -11.50 0.03
C VAL A 112 -25.31 -10.71 -0.84
N ALA A 113 -24.82 -9.93 -1.81
CA ALA A 113 -25.67 -9.18 -2.73
C ALA A 113 -26.58 -10.09 -3.57
N LEU A 114 -26.04 -11.20 -4.09
CA LEU A 114 -26.83 -12.19 -4.83
C LEU A 114 -27.92 -12.82 -3.96
N PHE A 115 -27.59 -13.21 -2.72
CA PHE A 115 -28.55 -13.79 -1.80
C PHE A 115 -29.68 -12.81 -1.48
N LEU A 116 -29.37 -11.54 -1.23
CA LEU A 116 -30.38 -10.51 -0.99
C LEU A 116 -31.28 -10.28 -2.21
N LEU A 117 -30.74 -10.33 -3.43
CA LEU A 117 -31.55 -10.24 -4.65
C LEU A 117 -32.52 -11.42 -4.76
N GLN A 118 -32.08 -12.64 -4.45
CA GLN A 118 -32.94 -13.82 -4.47
C GLN A 118 -34.06 -13.75 -3.41
N GLN A 119 -33.77 -13.16 -2.24
CA GLN A 119 -34.76 -12.93 -1.19
C GLN A 119 -35.77 -11.83 -1.57
N VAL A 120 -35.34 -10.78 -2.27
CA VAL A 120 -36.19 -9.62 -2.64
C VAL A 120 -37.06 -9.88 -3.87
N VAL A 121 -36.55 -10.57 -4.89
CA VAL A 121 -37.27 -10.85 -6.15
C VAL A 121 -38.28 -11.99 -5.99
N GLY A 122 -38.13 -12.82 -4.95
CA GLY A 122 -38.95 -14.01 -4.75
C GLY A 122 -38.49 -15.17 -5.62
N HIS A 123 -38.36 -16.35 -5.01
CA HIS A 123 -37.70 -17.55 -5.56
C HIS A 123 -38.27 -18.04 -6.91
N LYS A 124 -39.49 -17.64 -7.27
CA LYS A 124 -40.21 -18.16 -8.43
C LYS A 124 -39.99 -17.35 -9.71
N GLU A 125 -39.71 -16.05 -9.61
CA GLU A 125 -39.44 -15.21 -10.80
C GLU A 125 -37.94 -15.11 -11.12
N GLY A 126 -37.07 -15.31 -10.11
CA GLY A 126 -35.62 -15.33 -10.32
C GLY A 126 -35.12 -16.55 -11.11
N LEU A 127 -35.81 -17.70 -11.01
CA LEU A 127 -35.47 -18.92 -11.74
C LEU A 127 -35.85 -18.82 -13.23
N ASP A 128 -37.00 -18.24 -13.54
CA ASP A 128 -37.53 -18.13 -14.91
C ASP A 128 -36.73 -17.11 -15.75
N VAL A 129 -36.18 -16.08 -15.11
CA VAL A 129 -35.25 -15.11 -15.75
C VAL A 129 -33.84 -15.68 -15.89
N MET A 130 -33.42 -16.60 -15.01
CA MET A 130 -32.08 -17.21 -15.05
C MET A 130 -31.97 -18.31 -16.11
N GLU A 131 -33.07 -19.01 -16.44
CA GLU A 131 -33.09 -20.05 -17.48
C GLU A 131 -33.08 -19.48 -18.91
N ARG A 132 -33.48 -18.21 -19.11
CA ARG A 132 -33.55 -17.56 -20.43
C ARG A 132 -32.39 -16.64 -20.77
N ALA A 133 -31.49 -16.37 -19.82
CA ALA A 133 -30.38 -15.43 -19.98
C ALA A 133 -29.06 -16.15 -20.31
N ASP A 134 -28.28 -15.61 -21.25
CA ASP A 134 -26.96 -16.14 -21.61
C ASP A 134 -26.00 -16.19 -20.41
N PRO A 135 -25.22 -17.27 -20.25
CA PRO A 135 -24.35 -17.48 -19.07
C PRO A 135 -23.31 -16.37 -18.89
N LEU A 136 -22.93 -15.68 -19.96
CA LEU A 136 -21.99 -14.55 -19.93
C LEU A 136 -22.65 -13.27 -19.37
N PHE A 137 -23.94 -13.07 -19.62
CA PHE A 137 -24.67 -11.90 -19.12
C PHE A 137 -24.98 -12.04 -17.64
N LEU A 138 -25.21 -13.26 -17.15
CA LEU A 138 -25.31 -13.55 -15.72
C LEU A 138 -23.97 -13.33 -15.00
N LEU A 139 -22.86 -13.78 -15.59
CA LEU A 139 -21.53 -13.67 -15.00
C LEU A 139 -21.05 -12.20 -14.88
N ILE A 140 -21.40 -11.35 -15.85
CA ILE A 140 -21.00 -9.93 -15.90
C ILE A 140 -22.08 -9.01 -15.29
N GLY A 141 -23.35 -9.37 -15.41
CA GLY A 141 -24.51 -8.62 -14.91
C GLY A 141 -24.64 -8.66 -13.38
N LEU A 142 -24.46 -9.83 -12.76
CA LEU A 142 -24.55 -9.99 -11.30
C LEU A 142 -23.58 -9.10 -10.50
N PRO A 143 -22.30 -8.94 -10.88
CA PRO A 143 -21.41 -8.04 -10.17
C PRO A 143 -21.63 -6.56 -10.52
N THR A 144 -22.24 -6.25 -11.66
CA THR A 144 -22.43 -4.86 -12.10
C THR A 144 -23.70 -4.23 -11.55
N ILE A 145 -24.76 -5.00 -11.30
CA ILE A 145 -26.02 -4.48 -10.72
C ILE A 145 -25.79 -3.90 -9.30
N PRO A 146 -25.11 -4.57 -8.36
CA PRO A 146 -24.80 -4.01 -7.04
C PRO A 146 -23.87 -2.79 -7.14
N VAL A 147 -22.88 -2.82 -8.03
CA VAL A 147 -21.99 -1.68 -8.28
C VAL A 147 -22.80 -0.48 -8.79
N MET A 148 -23.76 -0.70 -9.69
CA MET A 148 -24.65 0.35 -10.20
C MET A 148 -25.65 0.84 -9.15
N LEU A 149 -26.14 -0.02 -8.26
CA LEU A 149 -26.98 0.39 -7.13
C LEU A 149 -26.20 1.19 -6.08
N ILE A 150 -24.95 0.81 -5.80
CA ILE A 150 -24.05 1.55 -4.90
C ILE A 150 -23.67 2.90 -5.53
N LEU A 151 -23.28 2.92 -6.81
CA LEU A 151 -23.02 4.15 -7.55
C LEU A 151 -24.26 5.04 -7.63
N GLY A 152 -25.44 4.44 -7.83
CA GLY A 152 -26.73 5.13 -7.83
C GLY A 152 -27.08 5.75 -6.48
N LYS A 153 -26.67 5.11 -5.37
CA LYS A 153 -26.84 5.66 -4.01
C LYS A 153 -25.78 6.70 -3.65
N MET A 154 -24.58 6.60 -4.22
CA MET A 154 -23.48 7.57 -4.01
C MET A 154 -23.66 8.85 -4.83
N ILE A 155 -24.40 8.80 -5.94
CA ILE A 155 -24.70 9.98 -6.75
C ILE A 155 -26.05 10.54 -6.29
N ARG A 156 -26.05 11.78 -5.80
CA ARG A 156 -27.27 12.55 -5.45
C ARG A 156 -28.07 12.92 -6.72
N TRP A 157 -28.53 11.91 -7.47
CA TRP A 157 -29.32 12.07 -8.70
C TRP A 157 -30.62 12.83 -8.44
N GLU A 158 -31.17 12.74 -7.23
CA GLU A 158 -32.33 13.50 -6.80
C GLU A 158 -32.12 15.01 -7.02
N ASP A 159 -30.98 15.58 -6.62
CA ASP A 159 -30.74 17.02 -6.82
C ASP A 159 -30.47 17.39 -8.28
N TYR A 160 -29.99 16.44 -9.09
CA TYR A 160 -29.80 16.68 -10.52
C TYR A 160 -31.14 16.64 -11.26
N VAL A 161 -31.97 15.65 -10.96
CA VAL A 161 -33.33 15.51 -11.48
C VAL A 161 -34.20 16.67 -11.00
N LEU A 162 -34.13 17.07 -9.73
CA LEU A 162 -34.85 18.24 -9.23
C LEU A 162 -34.38 19.54 -9.90
N ARG A 163 -33.08 19.67 -10.22
CA ARG A 163 -32.57 20.82 -10.99
C ARG A 163 -33.03 20.79 -12.43
N LEU A 164 -33.02 19.63 -13.08
CA LEU A 164 -33.49 19.46 -14.45
C LEU A 164 -35.01 19.69 -14.53
N TRP A 165 -35.76 19.16 -13.57
CA TRP A 165 -37.19 19.33 -13.42
C TRP A 165 -37.55 20.79 -13.17
N ARG A 166 -36.89 21.51 -12.24
CA ARG A 166 -37.15 22.95 -12.07
C ARG A 166 -36.84 23.75 -13.33
N LYS A 167 -35.77 23.40 -14.04
CA LYS A 167 -35.36 24.06 -15.29
C LYS A 167 -36.37 23.84 -16.43
N TYR A 168 -36.96 22.64 -16.53
CA TYR A 168 -38.01 22.33 -17.51
C TYR A 168 -39.43 22.67 -17.03
N SER A 169 -39.65 22.77 -15.72
CA SER A 169 -40.94 23.13 -15.10
C SER A 169 -41.23 24.62 -15.26
N ASN A 170 -40.22 25.49 -15.26
CA ASN A 170 -40.41 26.89 -15.70
C ASN A 170 -40.91 26.98 -17.15
N LYS A 171 -40.65 25.97 -17.99
CA LYS A 171 -41.23 25.84 -19.33
C LYS A 171 -42.69 25.35 -19.30
N LEU A 172 -43.08 24.57 -18.30
CA LEU A 172 -44.46 24.17 -18.01
C LEU A 172 -45.30 25.27 -17.33
N GLN A 173 -44.69 26.19 -16.57
CA GLN A 173 -45.40 27.38 -16.06
C GLN A 173 -45.85 28.32 -17.19
N ILE A 174 -45.12 28.35 -18.31
CA ILE A 174 -45.53 29.06 -19.53
C ILE A 174 -46.72 28.35 -20.20
N LEU A 175 -46.75 27.01 -20.19
CA LEU A 175 -47.91 26.21 -20.65
C LEU A 175 -49.13 26.35 -19.72
N ASN A 176 -48.93 26.59 -18.42
CA ASN A 176 -50.01 26.85 -17.46
C ASN A 176 -50.65 28.25 -17.63
N SER A 177 -50.04 29.11 -18.46
CA SER A 177 -50.66 30.36 -18.92
C SER A 177 -51.50 30.17 -20.20
N ILE A 178 -51.43 28.99 -20.83
CA ILE A 178 -52.15 28.64 -22.07
C ILE A 178 -53.35 27.73 -21.79
N PHE A 179 -53.36 26.98 -20.68
CA PHE A 179 -54.54 26.23 -20.17
C PHE A 179 -54.91 26.71 -18.76
N PRO A 180 -55.99 27.50 -18.58
CA PRO A 180 -56.45 27.88 -17.26
C PRO A 180 -57.32 26.75 -16.71
N GLY A 181 -56.76 25.93 -15.84
CA GLY A 181 -57.53 24.96 -15.09
C GLY A 181 -56.70 23.78 -14.63
N ILE A 182 -56.71 23.55 -13.31
CA ILE A 182 -56.07 22.45 -12.56
C ILE A 182 -54.70 22.82 -11.99
N GLY A 183 -54.72 23.37 -10.78
CA GLY A 183 -53.57 23.35 -9.88
C GLY A 183 -53.53 24.53 -8.91
N CYS A 184 -54.03 24.32 -7.69
CA CYS A 184 -53.97 25.28 -6.59
C CYS A 184 -52.55 25.84 -6.33
N PRO A 185 -52.41 27.10 -5.86
CA PRO A 185 -51.13 27.61 -5.40
C PRO A 185 -50.75 26.92 -4.08
N VAL A 186 -49.72 26.05 -4.11
CA VAL A 186 -49.06 25.60 -2.89
C VAL A 186 -48.12 26.73 -2.42
N PRO A 187 -48.20 27.20 -1.16
CA PRO A 187 -47.35 28.29 -0.67
C PRO A 187 -45.87 27.92 -0.71
N ARG A 188 -45.03 28.86 -1.18
CA ARG A 188 -43.58 28.79 -1.04
C ARG A 188 -43.22 28.94 0.44
N ILE A 189 -42.71 27.89 1.07
CA ILE A 189 -42.01 28.00 2.35
C ILE A 189 -40.58 28.44 2.02
N PRO A 190 -40.11 29.61 2.50
CA PRO A 190 -38.70 29.99 2.39
C PRO A 190 -37.86 29.01 3.21
N ALA A 191 -36.83 28.43 2.59
CA ALA A 191 -35.78 27.74 3.32
C ALA A 191 -34.95 28.80 4.06
N GLU A 192 -35.35 29.14 5.29
CA GLU A 192 -34.44 29.79 6.22
C GLU A 192 -33.35 28.79 6.61
N ALA A 193 -32.16 28.97 6.05
CA ALA A 193 -30.96 28.35 6.56
C ALA A 193 -30.64 28.99 7.93
N ASN A 194 -31.05 28.34 9.01
CA ASN A 194 -30.60 28.68 10.36
C ASN A 194 -29.53 27.67 10.79
N PRO A 195 -28.22 27.97 10.60
CA PRO A 195 -27.12 27.03 10.88
C PRO A 195 -26.91 26.71 12.37
N LEU A 196 -27.71 27.30 13.27
CA LEU A 196 -27.66 27.11 14.72
C LEU A 196 -28.49 25.91 15.21
N ALA A 197 -29.47 25.41 14.45
CA ALA A 197 -30.31 24.29 14.86
C ALA A 197 -29.57 22.94 14.82
N ASP A 198 -28.61 22.79 13.90
CA ASP A 198 -27.89 21.53 13.68
C ASP A 198 -26.87 21.22 14.79
N HIS A 199 -26.25 22.24 15.39
CA HIS A 199 -25.30 22.05 16.50
C HIS A 199 -25.97 21.55 17.78
N VAL A 200 -27.19 22.04 18.08
CA VAL A 200 -27.96 21.58 19.24
C VAL A 200 -28.44 20.14 19.04
N SER A 201 -28.79 19.77 17.81
CA SER A 201 -29.18 18.40 17.44
C SER A 201 -28.01 17.41 17.59
N ALA A 202 -26.82 17.77 17.09
CA ALA A 202 -25.63 16.92 17.19
C ALA A 202 -25.21 16.67 18.65
N THR A 203 -25.30 17.70 19.50
CA THR A 203 -24.95 17.60 20.93
C THR A 203 -25.95 16.70 21.69
N ARG A 204 -27.23 16.76 21.32
CA ARG A 204 -28.29 15.94 21.91
C ARG A 204 -28.20 14.46 21.51
N ILE A 205 -27.75 14.18 20.28
CA ILE A 205 -27.48 12.82 19.80
C ILE A 205 -26.26 12.21 20.50
N LEU A 206 -25.21 12.99 20.74
CA LEU A 206 -24.01 12.54 21.48
C LEU A 206 -24.31 12.23 22.96
N CYS A 207 -25.13 13.04 23.63
CA CYS A 207 -25.54 12.77 25.02
C CYS A 207 -26.48 11.55 25.16
N GLY A 208 -27.25 11.21 24.12
CA GLY A 208 -28.10 10.02 24.13
C GLY A 208 -27.36 8.70 23.91
N ALA A 209 -26.15 8.74 23.35
CA ALA A 209 -25.34 7.56 23.07
C ALA A 209 -24.40 7.15 24.23
N LEU A 210 -24.37 7.93 25.32
CA LEU A 210 -23.46 7.78 26.46
C LEU A 210 -24.19 7.35 27.76
N VAL A 211 -25.45 6.93 27.66
CA VAL A 211 -26.24 6.28 28.73
C VAL A 211 -26.50 4.83 28.36
#